data_AF-A0AAJ6EVH6-F1
#
_entry.id   AF-A0AAJ6EVH6-F1
#
_cell.length_a   1.000
_cell.length_b   1.000
_cell.length_c   1.000
_cell.angle_alpha   90.00
_cell.angle_beta   90.00
_cell.angle_gamma   90.00
#
_symmetry.space_group_name_H-M   'P 1'
#
loop_
_entity.id
_entity.type
_entity.pdbx_description
1 polymer ?
#
loop_
_entity_poly.entity_id
_entity_poly.type
_entity_poly.pdbx_seq_one_letter_code
_entity_poly.pdbx_strand_id
1 'polypeptide(L)'
;MKAAAEHQHRESYTGYESDRKAWVRYPPPRWIWWGTAICGIPSEVSRAMLRGWHANNGAVLGNPRLGFVCTGQTVDGQPGLEGYYKEWDRDLAPEERLQFSPGERCPPFDPARAPKLPENAWPEERLLKVLRNYSMEYITSIVPETVAALGPEEGGHLAGAAARLIGMHTFDEVASLLGDVEPGAAGFATAFARLASGQGDDAELLQEGDSTMVRQTSWRLMSERADLSPAVFDAWNELWVGAALAHDRFMRIEVCQRRDRGDPHWAWRFR
;
A
#
# COMPACT_ATOMS: atom_id res chain seq x y z
N MET A 1 3.50 11.32 -2.13
CA MET A 1 4.17 9.99 -2.30
C MET A 1 5.64 10.01 -2.76
N LYS A 2 6.07 10.79 -3.77
CA LYS A 2 7.49 10.84 -4.22
C LYS A 2 8.46 11.25 -3.08
N ALA A 3 8.06 12.23 -2.28
CA ALA A 3 8.81 12.66 -1.09
C ALA A 3 8.88 11.60 0.03
N ALA A 4 7.87 10.73 0.16
CA ALA A 4 7.86 9.63 1.13
C ALA A 4 8.88 8.55 0.77
N ALA A 5 8.88 8.15 -0.51
CA ALA A 5 9.87 7.23 -1.04
C ALA A 5 11.28 7.84 -0.98
N GLU A 6 11.45 9.10 -1.40
CA GLU A 6 12.74 9.81 -1.39
C GLU A 6 13.30 10.04 0.04
N HIS A 7 12.47 10.29 1.05
CA HIS A 7 12.94 10.39 2.44
C HIS A 7 13.27 9.02 3.05
N GLN A 8 12.49 7.99 2.72
CA GLN A 8 12.77 6.63 3.16
C GLN A 8 14.14 6.14 2.64
N HIS A 9 14.59 6.62 1.47
CA HIS A 9 15.87 6.25 0.87
C HIS A 9 17.13 6.84 1.53
N ARG A 10 17.02 7.87 2.38
CA ARG A 10 18.23 8.50 2.98
C ARG A 10 18.83 7.72 4.15
N GLU A 11 18.06 6.86 4.82
CA GLU A 11 18.56 6.00 5.92
C GLU A 11 17.99 4.58 5.92
N SER A 12 17.24 4.16 4.89
CA SER A 12 16.95 2.73 4.71
C SER A 12 18.18 2.05 4.16
N TYR A 13 18.76 1.11 4.89
CA TYR A 13 19.91 0.35 4.41
C TYR A 13 19.90 -1.09 4.88
N THR A 14 20.64 -1.89 4.13
CA THR A 14 21.07 -3.23 4.51
C THR A 14 22.54 -3.15 4.94
N GLY A 15 22.85 -3.70 6.10
CA GLY A 15 24.21 -3.67 6.66
C GLY A 15 24.80 -5.08 6.72
N TYR A 16 25.86 -5.35 5.95
CA TYR A 16 26.57 -6.63 6.05
C TYR A 16 27.39 -6.68 7.35
N GLU A 17 27.12 -7.67 8.20
CA GLU A 17 27.95 -7.97 9.38
C GLU A 17 28.80 -9.23 9.14
N SER A 18 28.20 -10.28 8.59
CA SER A 18 28.88 -11.53 8.22
C SER A 18 28.07 -12.30 7.16
N ASP A 19 28.65 -13.36 6.59
CA ASP A 19 27.95 -14.26 5.66
C ASP A 19 26.65 -14.86 6.23
N ARG A 20 26.52 -14.86 7.57
CA ARG A 20 25.35 -15.39 8.28
C ARG A 20 24.49 -14.34 8.97
N LYS A 21 24.84 -13.04 8.87
CA LYS A 21 24.09 -11.96 9.54
C LYS A 21 24.10 -10.67 8.74
N ALA A 22 22.91 -10.16 8.45
CA ALA A 22 22.70 -8.91 7.72
C ALA A 22 21.61 -8.07 8.38
N TRP A 23 21.93 -6.81 8.65
CA TRP A 23 21.02 -5.84 9.25
C TRP A 23 20.09 -5.22 8.22
N VAL A 24 18.93 -4.78 8.68
CA VAL A 24 17.97 -3.94 7.97
C VAL A 24 17.50 -2.83 8.90
N ARG A 25 17.42 -1.62 8.36
CA ARG A 25 16.80 -0.47 9.03
C ARG A 25 15.80 0.19 8.10
N TYR A 26 14.62 0.50 8.63
CA TYR A 26 13.61 1.33 8.00
C TYR A 26 13.36 2.56 8.90
N PRO A 27 13.91 3.73 8.55
CA PRO A 27 13.74 4.96 9.33
C PRO A 27 12.30 5.49 9.21
N PRO A 28 11.88 6.37 10.13
CA PRO A 28 10.72 7.23 9.91
C PRO A 28 10.98 8.21 8.74
N PRO A 29 9.93 8.67 8.02
CA PRO A 29 8.54 8.25 8.15
C PRO A 29 8.33 6.81 7.62
N ARG A 30 7.47 6.05 8.29
CA ARG A 30 7.11 4.69 7.86
C ARG A 30 6.03 4.78 6.79
N TRP A 31 6.35 4.44 5.55
CA TRP A 31 5.40 4.51 4.43
C TRP A 31 4.10 3.74 4.68
N ILE A 32 4.17 2.59 5.37
CA ILE A 32 3.02 1.74 5.67
C ILE A 32 2.07 2.36 6.72
N TRP A 33 2.58 3.30 7.53
CA TRP A 33 1.81 4.00 8.56
C TRP A 33 2.00 5.51 8.35
N TRP A 34 1.23 6.06 7.42
CA TRP A 34 1.43 7.41 6.93
C TRP A 34 1.20 8.50 7.99
N GLY A 35 2.13 9.45 8.08
CA GLY A 35 2.00 10.63 8.93
C GLY A 35 1.71 10.27 10.39
N THR A 36 0.66 10.86 10.94
CA THR A 36 0.25 10.67 12.35
C THR A 36 -0.55 9.39 12.59
N ALA A 37 -0.93 8.64 11.54
CA ALA A 37 -1.63 7.37 11.71
C ALA A 37 -0.79 6.36 12.51
N ILE A 38 0.54 6.46 12.42
CA ILE A 38 1.49 5.65 13.20
C ILE A 38 1.25 5.71 14.71
N CYS A 39 0.78 6.86 15.23
CA CYS A 39 0.53 7.05 16.67
C CYS A 39 -0.61 6.16 17.18
N GLY A 40 -1.50 5.71 16.30
CA GLY A 40 -2.61 4.82 16.63
C GLY A 40 -2.31 3.34 16.41
N ILE A 41 -1.12 2.98 15.93
CA ILE A 41 -0.78 1.58 15.61
C ILE A 41 -0.20 0.88 16.84
N PRO A 42 -0.88 -0.15 17.38
CA PRO A 42 -0.35 -0.91 18.50
C PRO A 42 0.89 -1.73 18.14
N SER A 43 1.75 -1.99 19.12
CA SER A 43 2.96 -2.80 18.94
C SER A 43 2.64 -4.18 18.35
N GLU A 44 1.53 -4.80 18.75
CA GLU A 44 1.10 -6.11 18.26
C GLU A 44 0.79 -6.13 16.77
N VAL A 45 0.29 -5.03 16.20
CA VAL A 45 0.01 -4.91 14.76
C VAL A 45 1.33 -4.90 13.99
N SER A 46 2.31 -4.14 14.45
CA SER A 46 3.67 -4.17 13.87
C SER A 46 4.29 -5.56 13.96
N ARG A 47 4.18 -6.21 15.13
CA ARG A 47 4.72 -7.57 15.32
C ARG A 47 4.03 -8.60 14.41
N ALA A 48 2.72 -8.48 14.20
CA ALA A 48 1.99 -9.35 13.27
C ALA A 48 2.49 -9.19 11.83
N MET A 49 2.73 -7.95 11.38
CA MET A 49 3.34 -7.68 10.08
C MET A 49 4.74 -8.33 9.98
N LEU A 50 5.58 -8.23 11.01
CA LEU A 50 6.91 -8.88 11.02
C LEU A 50 6.82 -10.41 10.93
N ARG A 51 5.80 -11.02 11.56
CA ARG A 51 5.55 -12.47 11.45
C ARG A 51 5.13 -12.87 10.03
N GLY A 52 4.23 -12.12 9.41
CA GLY A 52 3.76 -12.40 8.05
C GLY A 52 4.80 -12.16 6.97
N TRP A 53 5.74 -11.23 7.22
CA TRP A 53 6.73 -10.80 6.23
C TRP A 53 8.15 -11.28 6.55
N HIS A 54 8.85 -10.59 7.47
CA HIS A 54 10.26 -10.85 7.75
C HIS A 54 10.54 -12.29 8.20
N ALA A 55 9.67 -12.86 9.04
CA ALA A 55 9.81 -14.23 9.52
C ALA A 55 9.62 -15.29 8.43
N ASN A 56 8.97 -14.94 7.32
CA ASN A 56 8.67 -15.88 6.24
C ASN A 56 9.76 -15.90 5.14
N ASN A 57 10.68 -14.94 5.13
CA ASN A 57 11.69 -14.82 4.08
C ASN A 57 12.60 -16.05 3.97
N GLY A 58 12.96 -16.70 5.08
CA GLY A 58 13.71 -17.95 5.04
C GLY A 58 12.99 -19.05 4.27
N ALA A 59 11.69 -19.23 4.51
CA ALA A 59 10.88 -20.22 3.81
C ALA A 59 10.76 -19.90 2.32
N VAL A 60 10.48 -18.64 1.96
CA VAL A 60 10.37 -18.19 0.55
C VAL A 60 11.68 -18.35 -0.22
N LEU A 61 12.82 -18.17 0.45
CA LEU A 61 14.15 -18.34 -0.14
C LEU A 61 14.66 -19.79 -0.11
N GLY A 62 13.90 -20.74 0.42
CA GLY A 62 14.33 -22.14 0.57
C GLY A 62 15.44 -22.36 1.61
N ASN A 63 15.60 -21.44 2.58
CA ASN A 63 16.55 -21.54 3.68
C ASN A 63 15.81 -21.59 5.03
N PRO A 64 15.44 -22.78 5.54
CA PRO A 64 14.68 -22.93 6.80
C PRO A 64 15.46 -22.52 8.05
N ARG A 65 16.77 -22.27 7.91
CA ARG A 65 17.66 -21.83 9.00
C ARG A 65 17.73 -20.31 9.13
N LEU A 66 17.12 -19.59 8.19
CA LEU A 66 17.10 -18.13 8.16
C LEU A 66 15.88 -17.59 8.94
N GLY A 67 16.13 -16.70 9.88
CA GLY A 67 15.10 -15.99 10.64
C GLY A 67 15.43 -14.52 10.81
N PHE A 68 14.51 -13.77 11.40
CA PHE A 68 14.64 -12.33 11.64
C PHE A 68 14.59 -12.01 13.14
N VAL A 69 15.52 -11.16 13.58
CA VAL A 69 15.55 -10.62 14.94
C VAL A 69 15.21 -9.13 14.86
N CYS A 70 14.05 -8.76 15.42
CA CYS A 70 13.64 -7.37 15.56
C CYS A 70 14.32 -6.74 16.78
N THR A 71 15.03 -5.64 16.59
CA THR A 71 15.73 -4.91 17.66
C THR A 71 15.05 -3.60 18.01
N GLY A 72 14.26 -3.02 17.09
CA GLY A 72 13.39 -1.91 17.41
C GLY A 72 12.26 -1.66 16.41
N GLN A 73 11.23 -0.92 16.83
CA GLN A 73 10.01 -0.60 16.09
C GLN A 73 9.63 0.88 16.27
N THR A 74 9.35 1.59 15.17
CA THR A 74 8.92 2.99 15.23
C THR A 74 7.64 3.21 16.05
N VAL A 75 6.70 2.26 16.04
CA VAL A 75 5.46 2.34 16.86
C VAL A 75 5.72 2.34 18.36
N ASP A 76 6.87 1.82 18.78
CA ASP A 76 7.28 1.81 20.18
C ASP A 76 8.10 3.08 20.53
N GLY A 77 8.12 4.09 19.65
CA GLY A 77 8.87 5.34 19.83
C GLY A 77 10.36 5.23 19.52
N GLN A 78 10.81 4.14 18.89
CA GLN A 78 12.22 3.91 18.55
C GLN A 78 12.58 4.54 17.18
N PRO A 79 13.87 4.82 16.91
CA PRO A 79 14.31 5.63 15.75
C PRO A 79 14.15 4.94 14.37
N GLY A 80 13.42 3.83 14.31
CA GLY A 80 13.19 3.03 13.10
C GLY A 80 12.58 1.67 13.43
N LEU A 81 12.13 0.96 12.39
CA LEU A 81 12.07 -0.49 12.44
C LEU A 81 13.48 -1.01 12.14
N GLU A 82 14.09 -1.65 13.12
CA GLU A 82 15.46 -2.16 13.06
C GLU A 82 15.48 -3.65 13.38
N GLY A 83 16.35 -4.38 12.68
CA GLY A 83 16.58 -5.78 12.96
C GLY A 83 17.63 -6.38 12.04
N TYR A 84 17.82 -7.69 12.15
CA TYR A 84 18.74 -8.42 11.31
C TYR A 84 18.21 -9.80 10.94
N TYR A 85 18.56 -10.24 9.74
CA TYR A 85 18.47 -11.64 9.38
C TYR A 85 19.69 -12.38 9.92
N LYS A 86 19.46 -13.59 10.41
CA LYS A 86 20.50 -14.49 10.89
C LYS A 86 20.25 -15.89 10.36
N GLU A 87 21.31 -16.57 9.94
CA GLU A 87 21.29 -18.00 9.63
C GLU A 87 21.79 -18.79 10.85
N TRP A 88 20.97 -19.73 11.33
CA TRP A 88 21.31 -20.63 12.44
C TRP A 88 21.94 -21.94 11.95
N ASP A 89 22.57 -22.68 12.87
CA ASP A 89 23.16 -23.99 12.58
C ASP A 89 22.12 -25.13 12.46
N ARG A 90 20.84 -24.82 12.68
CA ARG A 90 19.72 -25.74 12.57
C ARG A 90 18.51 -25.07 11.93
N ASP A 91 17.59 -25.90 11.46
CA ASP A 91 16.30 -25.43 10.97
C ASP A 91 15.49 -24.81 12.10
N LEU A 92 14.73 -23.77 11.75
CA LEU A 92 13.86 -23.03 12.66
C LEU A 92 12.41 -23.52 12.53
N ALA A 93 11.78 -23.82 13.66
CA ALA A 93 10.33 -23.97 13.72
C ALA A 93 9.65 -22.63 13.40
N PRO A 94 8.39 -22.61 12.91
CA PRO A 94 7.69 -21.38 12.53
C PRO A 94 7.75 -20.25 13.58
N GLU A 95 7.57 -20.61 14.85
CA GLU A 95 7.60 -19.72 16.01
C GLU A 95 8.99 -19.16 16.34
N GLU A 96 10.06 -19.79 15.85
CA GLU A 96 11.45 -19.39 16.10
C GLU A 96 11.98 -18.40 15.06
N ARG A 97 11.24 -18.23 13.94
CA ARG A 97 11.66 -17.40 12.80
C ARG A 97 11.58 -15.90 13.07
N LEU A 98 10.83 -15.48 14.08
CA LEU A 98 10.80 -14.11 14.56
C LEU A 98 11.23 -14.07 16.04
N GLN A 99 12.32 -13.36 16.31
CA GLN A 99 12.79 -13.12 17.67
C GLN A 99 12.86 -11.60 17.93
N PHE A 100 12.87 -11.23 19.20
CA PHE A 100 13.00 -9.84 19.63
C PHE A 100 14.22 -9.71 20.53
N SER A 101 15.09 -8.75 20.22
CA SER A 101 16.29 -8.47 21.00
C SER A 101 16.42 -6.95 21.22
N PRO A 102 15.58 -6.37 22.10
CA PRO A 102 15.60 -4.94 22.36
C PRO A 102 16.93 -4.53 22.99
N GLY A 103 17.48 -3.39 22.56
CA GLY A 103 18.74 -2.84 23.07
C GLY A 103 19.95 -3.12 22.18
N GLU A 104 19.86 -4.09 21.26
CA GLU A 104 20.80 -4.15 20.14
C GLU A 104 20.54 -3.00 19.16
N ARG A 105 21.59 -2.48 18.52
CA ARG A 105 21.49 -1.38 17.56
C ARG A 105 22.15 -1.73 16.25
N CYS A 106 21.50 -1.32 15.17
CA CYS A 106 22.09 -1.42 13.85
C CYS A 106 23.38 -0.58 13.78
N PRO A 107 24.50 -1.12 13.25
CA PRO A 107 25.72 -0.35 13.04
C PRO A 107 25.48 0.86 12.12
N PRO A 108 26.22 1.97 12.27
CA PRO A 108 26.08 3.13 11.39
C PRO A 108 26.21 2.75 9.90
N PHE A 109 25.38 3.37 9.06
CA PHE A 109 25.45 3.16 7.62
C PHE A 109 26.79 3.62 7.05
N ASP A 110 27.44 2.75 6.28
CA ASP A 110 28.64 3.07 5.51
C ASP A 110 28.32 3.03 4.00
N PRO A 111 28.15 4.20 3.36
CA PRO A 111 27.86 4.28 1.93
C PRO A 111 28.92 3.63 1.04
N ALA A 112 30.18 3.56 1.50
CA ALA A 112 31.27 2.96 0.73
C ALA A 112 31.18 1.42 0.69
N ARG A 113 30.55 0.82 1.70
CA ARG A 113 30.33 -0.63 1.81
C ARG A 113 28.95 -1.08 1.33
N ALA A 114 28.04 -0.14 1.06
CA ALA A 114 26.72 -0.44 0.56
C ALA A 114 26.81 -1.15 -0.82
N PRO A 115 26.02 -2.21 -1.04
CA PRO A 115 25.93 -2.82 -2.36
C PRO A 115 25.45 -1.78 -3.37
N LYS A 116 26.23 -1.59 -4.44
CA LYS A 116 25.84 -0.72 -5.54
C LYS A 116 25.02 -1.55 -6.52
N LEU A 117 23.80 -1.11 -6.81
CA LEU A 117 23.08 -1.61 -7.96
C LEU A 117 23.93 -1.33 -9.21
N PRO A 118 23.97 -2.24 -10.21
CA PRO A 118 24.57 -1.93 -11.50
C PRO A 118 24.01 -0.60 -11.99
N GLU A 119 24.81 0.23 -12.66
CA GLU A 119 24.31 1.43 -13.34
C GLU A 119 23.41 1.03 -14.51
N ASN A 120 22.20 0.59 -14.21
CA ASN A 120 21.13 0.48 -15.17
C ASN A 120 20.37 1.80 -15.09
N ALA A 121 20.56 2.66 -16.09
CA ALA A 121 19.78 3.87 -16.26
C ALA A 121 18.33 3.48 -16.61
N TRP A 122 17.52 3.20 -15.59
CA TRP A 122 16.09 2.96 -15.79
C TRP A 122 15.47 4.29 -16.20
N PRO A 123 14.74 4.36 -17.33
CA PRO A 123 14.01 5.56 -17.69
C PRO A 123 13.06 5.97 -16.56
N GLU A 124 12.82 7.27 -16.37
CA GLU A 124 11.94 7.78 -15.30
C GLU A 124 10.56 7.11 -15.33
N GLU A 125 10.00 6.91 -16.53
CA GLU A 125 8.74 6.19 -16.73
C GLU A 125 8.75 4.79 -16.11
N ARG A 126 9.87 4.06 -16.25
CA ARG A 126 10.03 2.72 -15.68
C ARG A 126 10.07 2.78 -14.16
N LEU A 127 10.75 3.77 -13.58
CA LEU A 127 10.80 3.98 -12.13
C LEU A 127 9.41 4.31 -11.57
N LEU A 128 8.67 5.22 -12.22
CA LEU A 128 7.30 5.57 -11.83
C LEU A 128 6.36 4.37 -11.91
N LYS A 129 6.48 3.55 -12.97
CA LYS A 129 5.71 2.32 -13.12
C LYS A 129 6.00 1.31 -12.01
N VAL A 130 7.26 1.17 -11.60
CA VAL A 130 7.66 0.28 -10.50
C VAL A 130 7.12 0.77 -9.18
N LEU A 131 7.25 2.07 -8.87
CA LEU A 131 6.71 2.67 -7.67
C LEU A 131 5.20 2.48 -7.58
N ARG A 132 4.48 2.70 -8.69
CA ARG A 132 3.04 2.43 -8.78
C ARG A 132 2.74 0.96 -8.51
N ASN A 133 3.38 0.04 -9.22
CA ASN A 133 3.11 -1.39 -9.08
C ASN A 133 3.41 -1.90 -7.65
N TYR A 134 4.48 -1.41 -7.03
CA TYR A 134 4.81 -1.72 -5.64
C TYR A 134 3.67 -1.35 -4.69
N SER A 135 3.14 -0.12 -4.79
CA SER A 135 2.02 0.33 -3.95
C SER A 135 0.74 -0.47 -4.23
N MET A 136 0.46 -0.76 -5.51
CA MET A 136 -0.73 -1.50 -5.89
C MET A 136 -0.72 -2.92 -5.32
N GLU A 137 0.41 -3.61 -5.30
CA GLU A 137 0.49 -5.00 -4.80
C GLU A 137 0.04 -5.16 -3.34
N TYR A 138 0.26 -4.13 -2.50
CA TYR A 138 -0.28 -4.14 -1.15
C TYR A 138 -1.81 -4.12 -1.14
N ILE A 139 -2.41 -3.29 -2.00
CA ILE A 139 -3.88 -3.17 -2.08
C ILE A 139 -4.50 -4.42 -2.69
N THR A 140 -3.89 -4.99 -3.74
CA THR A 140 -4.37 -6.23 -4.39
C THR A 140 -4.34 -7.45 -3.47
N SER A 141 -3.63 -7.35 -2.34
CA SER A 141 -3.51 -8.39 -1.34
C SER A 141 -4.34 -8.06 -0.09
N ILE A 142 -4.16 -6.88 0.51
CA ILE A 142 -4.75 -6.54 1.81
C ILE A 142 -6.29 -6.50 1.75
N VAL A 143 -6.89 -5.91 0.73
CA VAL A 143 -8.36 -5.79 0.68
C VAL A 143 -9.02 -7.16 0.49
N PRO A 144 -8.62 -8.00 -0.49
CA PRO A 144 -9.16 -9.35 -0.60
C PRO A 144 -8.89 -10.23 0.63
N GLU A 145 -7.68 -10.20 1.19
CA GLU A 145 -7.34 -11.02 2.36
C GLU A 145 -8.12 -10.59 3.60
N THR A 146 -8.39 -9.29 3.80
CA THR A 146 -9.23 -8.81 4.90
C THR A 146 -10.65 -9.34 4.77
N VAL A 147 -11.21 -9.29 3.56
CA VAL A 147 -12.55 -9.82 3.25
C VAL A 147 -12.60 -11.34 3.41
N ALA A 148 -11.55 -12.06 3.00
CA ALA A 148 -11.48 -13.51 3.14
C ALA A 148 -11.35 -13.95 4.61
N ALA A 149 -10.51 -13.25 5.39
CA ALA A 149 -10.23 -13.60 6.78
C ALA A 149 -11.38 -13.27 7.75
N LEU A 150 -12.08 -12.15 7.52
CA LEU A 150 -13.15 -11.66 8.40
C LEU A 150 -14.56 -11.94 7.87
N GLY A 151 -14.66 -12.39 6.61
CA GLY A 151 -15.91 -12.58 5.90
C GLY A 151 -16.39 -11.32 5.16
N PRO A 152 -17.31 -11.47 4.18
CA PRO A 152 -17.74 -10.38 3.31
C PRO A 152 -18.34 -9.17 4.00
N GLU A 153 -19.12 -9.38 5.07
CA GLU A 153 -19.80 -8.30 5.79
C GLU A 153 -18.82 -7.48 6.63
N GLU A 154 -18.20 -8.11 7.63
CA GLU A 154 -17.28 -7.43 8.56
C GLU A 154 -16.00 -6.96 7.85
N GLY A 155 -15.38 -7.84 7.05
CA GLY A 155 -14.16 -7.50 6.32
C GLY A 155 -14.40 -6.41 5.28
N GLY A 156 -15.53 -6.45 4.58
CA GLY A 156 -15.95 -5.41 3.65
C GLY A 156 -16.20 -4.08 4.35
N HIS A 157 -16.88 -4.10 5.50
CA HIS A 157 -17.16 -2.91 6.30
C HIS A 157 -15.87 -2.23 6.80
N LEU A 158 -14.96 -3.00 7.41
CA LEU A 158 -13.71 -2.46 7.96
C LEU A 158 -12.77 -1.96 6.86
N ALA A 159 -12.61 -2.72 5.77
CA ALA A 159 -11.79 -2.32 4.64
C ALA A 159 -12.37 -1.06 3.95
N GLY A 160 -13.69 -1.01 3.78
CA GLY A 160 -14.38 0.15 3.20
C GLY A 160 -14.27 1.39 4.08
N ALA A 161 -14.44 1.25 5.40
CA ALA A 161 -14.26 2.37 6.34
C ALA A 161 -12.83 2.93 6.28
N ALA A 162 -11.81 2.07 6.27
CA ALA A 162 -10.42 2.48 6.11
C ALA A 162 -10.19 3.18 4.76
N ALA A 163 -10.69 2.63 3.66
CA ALA A 163 -10.58 3.22 2.33
C ALA A 163 -11.24 4.60 2.27
N ARG A 164 -12.44 4.78 2.82
CA ARG A 164 -13.14 6.07 2.90
C ARG A 164 -12.32 7.11 3.65
N LEU A 165 -11.78 6.76 4.80
CA LEU A 165 -10.93 7.66 5.58
C LEU A 165 -9.67 8.05 4.80
N ILE A 166 -9.01 7.08 4.15
CA ILE A 166 -7.83 7.35 3.30
C ILE A 166 -8.20 8.32 2.17
N GLY A 167 -9.33 8.10 1.49
CA GLY A 167 -9.81 8.98 0.43
C GLY A 167 -9.98 10.41 0.93
N MET A 168 -10.68 10.60 2.06
CA MET A 168 -10.89 11.92 2.64
C MET A 168 -9.58 12.62 3.05
N HIS A 169 -8.64 11.88 3.62
CA HIS A 169 -7.40 12.46 4.16
C HIS A 169 -6.34 12.73 3.09
N THR A 170 -6.41 12.08 1.93
CA THR A 170 -5.36 12.17 0.90
C THR A 170 -5.79 12.94 -0.34
N PHE A 171 -7.08 13.25 -0.49
CA PHE A 171 -7.59 13.84 -1.73
C PHE A 171 -6.96 15.19 -2.07
N ASP A 172 -6.74 16.09 -1.11
CA ASP A 172 -6.12 17.38 -1.40
C ASP A 172 -4.69 17.24 -1.95
N GLU A 173 -3.86 16.35 -1.38
CA GLU A 173 -2.52 16.05 -1.91
C GLU A 173 -2.62 15.48 -3.34
N VAL A 174 -3.58 14.58 -3.55
CA VAL A 174 -3.82 13.97 -4.87
C VAL A 174 -4.31 14.99 -5.89
N ALA A 175 -5.22 15.88 -5.50
CA ALA A 175 -5.76 16.95 -6.34
C ALA A 175 -4.64 17.88 -6.81
N SER A 176 -3.76 18.33 -5.90
CA SER A 176 -2.59 19.12 -6.28
C SER A 176 -1.64 18.37 -7.23
N LEU A 177 -1.44 17.07 -7.04
CA LEU A 177 -0.63 16.25 -7.96
C LEU A 177 -1.25 16.11 -9.36
N LEU A 178 -2.57 16.25 -9.48
CA LEU A 178 -3.32 16.21 -10.74
C LEU A 178 -3.39 17.57 -11.47
N GLY A 179 -2.80 18.62 -10.89
CA GLY A 179 -2.87 19.99 -11.40
C GLY A 179 -4.13 20.74 -10.97
N ASP A 180 -4.54 20.52 -9.72
CA ASP A 180 -5.78 21.00 -9.10
C ASP A 180 -7.06 20.45 -9.74
N VAL A 181 -8.14 20.43 -8.97
CA VAL A 181 -9.43 19.85 -9.38
C VAL A 181 -10.50 20.91 -9.30
N GLU A 182 -11.19 21.14 -10.42
CA GLU A 182 -12.30 22.09 -10.48
C GLU A 182 -13.42 21.70 -9.49
N PRO A 183 -14.10 22.68 -8.86
CA PRO A 183 -15.20 22.38 -7.95
C PRO A 183 -16.34 21.59 -8.60
N GLY A 184 -17.08 20.86 -7.75
CA GLY A 184 -18.30 20.15 -8.14
C GLY A 184 -18.08 18.84 -8.91
N ALA A 185 -19.19 18.24 -9.33
CA ALA A 185 -19.22 16.88 -9.85
C ALA A 185 -18.40 16.67 -11.14
N ALA A 186 -18.44 17.63 -12.06
CA ALA A 186 -17.70 17.54 -13.33
C ALA A 186 -16.17 17.57 -13.12
N GLY A 187 -15.69 18.42 -12.21
CA GLY A 187 -14.27 18.49 -11.87
C GLY A 187 -13.78 17.22 -11.19
N PHE A 188 -14.54 16.71 -10.20
CA PHE A 188 -14.20 15.44 -9.56
C PHE A 188 -14.22 14.25 -10.54
N ALA A 189 -15.22 14.17 -11.43
CA ALA A 189 -15.29 13.10 -12.43
C ALA A 189 -14.07 13.14 -13.39
N THR A 190 -13.62 14.34 -13.74
CA THR A 190 -12.39 14.53 -14.53
C THR A 190 -11.15 14.05 -13.77
N ALA A 191 -11.04 14.38 -12.48
CA ALA A 191 -9.96 13.91 -11.61
C ALA A 191 -9.97 12.38 -11.44
N PHE A 192 -11.16 11.79 -11.23
CA PHE A 192 -11.36 10.35 -11.14
C PHE A 192 -10.87 9.64 -12.42
N ALA A 193 -11.27 10.13 -13.60
CA ALA A 193 -10.83 9.55 -14.87
C ALA A 193 -9.31 9.62 -15.06
N ARG A 194 -8.68 10.74 -14.68
CA ARG A 194 -7.22 10.89 -14.67
C ARG A 194 -6.54 9.90 -13.71
N LEU A 195 -7.09 9.72 -12.51
CA LEU A 195 -6.57 8.77 -11.52
C LEU A 195 -6.66 7.33 -12.00
N ALA A 196 -7.81 6.93 -12.54
CA ALA A 196 -8.01 5.61 -13.12
C ALA A 196 -7.01 5.36 -14.28
N SER A 197 -6.83 6.34 -15.17
CA SER A 197 -5.82 6.25 -16.23
C SER A 197 -4.39 6.10 -15.67
N GLY A 198 -4.03 6.84 -14.62
CA GLY A 198 -2.73 6.70 -13.94
C GLY A 198 -2.51 5.32 -13.30
N GLN A 199 -3.59 4.68 -12.83
CA GLN A 199 -3.57 3.29 -12.35
C GLN A 199 -3.40 2.27 -13.49
N GLY A 200 -3.65 2.69 -14.73
CA GLY A 200 -3.58 1.88 -15.93
C GLY A 200 -4.94 1.36 -16.38
N ASP A 201 -6.03 2.00 -15.95
CA ASP A 201 -7.39 1.67 -16.36
C ASP A 201 -7.90 2.52 -17.53
N ASP A 202 -8.84 1.97 -18.30
CA ASP A 202 -9.42 2.55 -19.53
C ASP A 202 -10.62 3.47 -19.27
N ALA A 203 -10.53 4.29 -18.22
CA ALA A 203 -11.64 5.15 -17.81
C ALA A 203 -11.96 6.24 -18.83
N GLU A 204 -13.24 6.35 -19.19
CA GLU A 204 -13.80 7.34 -20.10
C GLU A 204 -14.80 8.25 -19.38
N LEU A 205 -14.70 9.55 -19.61
CA LEU A 205 -15.66 10.54 -19.13
C LEU A 205 -16.85 10.62 -20.10
N LEU A 206 -18.07 10.56 -19.57
CA LEU A 206 -19.32 10.65 -20.33
C LEU A 206 -20.20 11.75 -19.74
N GLN A 207 -20.97 12.42 -20.60
CA GLN A 207 -21.96 13.41 -20.19
C GLN A 207 -23.36 12.88 -20.53
N GLU A 208 -24.21 12.70 -19.52
CA GLU A 208 -25.62 12.32 -19.67
C GLU A 208 -26.53 13.43 -19.13
N GLY A 209 -27.02 14.29 -20.03
CA GLY A 209 -27.76 15.49 -19.63
C GLY A 209 -26.89 16.37 -18.73
N ASP A 210 -27.40 16.70 -17.54
CA ASP A 210 -26.68 17.51 -16.55
C ASP A 210 -25.77 16.68 -15.62
N SER A 211 -25.74 15.34 -15.77
CA SER A 211 -24.90 14.46 -14.95
C SER A 211 -23.60 14.08 -15.67
N THR A 212 -22.48 14.15 -14.96
CA THR A 212 -21.20 13.63 -15.45
C THR A 212 -21.00 12.20 -14.93
N MET A 213 -20.51 11.33 -15.80
CA MET A 213 -20.28 9.91 -15.52
C MET A 213 -18.87 9.50 -15.90
N VAL A 214 -18.37 8.45 -15.25
CA VAL A 214 -17.16 7.74 -15.69
C VAL A 214 -17.52 6.30 -15.96
N ARG A 215 -17.06 5.79 -17.11
CA ARG A 215 -17.15 4.39 -17.51
C ARG A 215 -15.76 3.77 -17.53
N GLN A 216 -15.62 2.52 -17.09
CA GLN A 216 -14.38 1.77 -17.15
C GLN A 216 -14.66 0.30 -17.48
N THR A 217 -13.91 -0.31 -18.39
CA THR A 217 -14.03 -1.74 -18.71
C THR A 217 -12.89 -2.58 -18.14
N SER A 218 -11.76 -1.98 -17.80
CA SER A 218 -10.67 -2.66 -17.11
C SER A 218 -10.83 -2.62 -15.59
N TRP A 219 -10.01 -3.39 -14.88
CA TRP A 219 -9.72 -3.17 -13.46
C TRP A 219 -8.30 -3.65 -13.20
N ARG A 220 -7.30 -2.85 -13.60
CA ARG A 220 -5.90 -3.28 -13.64
C ARG A 220 -5.41 -3.68 -12.25
N LEU A 221 -5.87 -2.96 -11.22
CA LEU A 221 -5.61 -3.29 -9.82
C LEU A 221 -5.93 -4.77 -9.52
N MET A 222 -7.12 -5.26 -9.87
CA MET A 222 -7.56 -6.61 -9.52
C MET A 222 -7.41 -7.65 -10.65
N SER A 223 -6.77 -7.29 -11.77
CA SER A 223 -6.73 -8.12 -12.99
C SER A 223 -6.06 -9.50 -12.82
N GLU A 224 -5.21 -9.67 -11.81
CA GLU A 224 -4.49 -10.93 -11.52
C GLU A 224 -5.12 -11.72 -10.36
N ARG A 225 -6.31 -11.31 -9.90
CA ARG A 225 -7.08 -11.98 -8.85
C ARG A 225 -8.35 -12.57 -9.45
N ALA A 226 -8.58 -13.86 -9.20
CA ALA A 226 -9.80 -14.56 -9.56
C ALA A 226 -10.74 -14.67 -8.35
N ASP A 227 -12.03 -14.91 -8.60
CA ASP A 227 -13.03 -15.28 -7.59
C ASP A 227 -13.14 -14.29 -6.42
N LEU A 228 -12.99 -12.99 -6.70
CA LEU A 228 -13.13 -11.94 -5.70
C LEU A 228 -14.58 -11.82 -5.22
N SER A 229 -14.75 -11.72 -3.91
CA SER A 229 -16.02 -11.32 -3.30
C SER A 229 -16.42 -9.91 -3.80
N PRO A 230 -17.71 -9.65 -4.13
CA PRO A 230 -18.17 -8.31 -4.47
C PRO A 230 -17.89 -7.24 -3.41
N ALA A 231 -17.72 -7.65 -2.15
CA ALA A 231 -17.32 -6.78 -1.05
C ALA A 231 -15.94 -6.13 -1.26
N VAL A 232 -15.05 -6.74 -2.06
CA VAL A 232 -13.75 -6.15 -2.42
C VAL A 232 -13.95 -4.90 -3.27
N PHE A 233 -14.85 -4.95 -4.25
CA PHE A 233 -15.20 -3.77 -5.03
C PHE A 233 -15.86 -2.72 -4.13
N ASP A 234 -16.81 -3.13 -3.29
CA ASP A 234 -17.53 -2.20 -2.41
C ASP A 234 -16.55 -1.46 -1.49
N ALA A 235 -15.62 -2.19 -0.85
CA ALA A 235 -14.58 -1.60 -0.02
C ALA A 235 -13.61 -0.71 -0.80
N TRP A 236 -13.19 -1.10 -2.01
CA TRP A 236 -12.33 -0.25 -2.84
C TRP A 236 -13.04 1.03 -3.30
N ASN A 237 -14.32 0.93 -3.64
CA ASN A 237 -15.13 2.06 -4.08
C ASN A 237 -15.29 3.14 -2.99
N GLU A 238 -15.23 2.75 -1.72
CA GLU A 238 -15.27 3.67 -0.60
C GLU A 238 -14.09 4.66 -0.59
N LEU A 239 -12.94 4.31 -1.19
CA LEU A 239 -11.84 5.26 -1.43
C LEU A 239 -12.33 6.48 -2.22
N TRP A 240 -13.11 6.24 -3.26
CA TRP A 240 -13.64 7.29 -4.12
C TRP A 240 -14.74 8.08 -3.43
N VAL A 241 -15.60 7.41 -2.66
CA VAL A 241 -16.62 8.08 -1.85
C VAL A 241 -15.97 9.04 -0.85
N GLY A 242 -14.90 8.60 -0.17
CA GLY A 242 -14.14 9.46 0.72
C GLY A 242 -13.50 10.65 0.02
N ALA A 243 -12.87 10.41 -1.13
CA ALA A 243 -12.30 11.49 -1.94
C ALA A 243 -13.35 12.52 -2.38
N ALA A 244 -14.54 12.08 -2.82
CA ALA A 244 -15.63 12.98 -3.18
C ALA A 244 -16.13 13.81 -2.00
N LEU A 245 -16.22 13.21 -0.80
CA LEU A 245 -16.63 13.95 0.41
C LEU A 245 -15.63 15.02 0.84
N ALA A 246 -14.33 14.82 0.58
CA ALA A 246 -13.31 15.84 0.80
C ALA A 246 -13.40 16.97 -0.24
N HIS A 247 -13.67 16.62 -1.50
CA HIS A 247 -13.89 17.59 -2.58
C HIS A 247 -15.11 18.48 -2.34
N ASP A 248 -16.24 17.85 -2.02
CA ASP A 248 -17.49 18.51 -1.66
C ASP A 248 -18.31 17.58 -0.75
N ARG A 249 -18.55 18.01 0.49
CA ARG A 249 -19.28 17.23 1.50
C ARG A 249 -20.71 16.83 1.12
N PHE A 250 -21.30 17.47 0.11
CA PHE A 250 -22.65 17.16 -0.38
C PHE A 250 -22.64 16.24 -1.60
N MET A 251 -21.47 15.99 -2.17
CA MET A 251 -21.30 15.17 -3.36
C MET A 251 -21.72 13.73 -3.12
N ARG A 252 -22.27 13.10 -4.14
CA ARG A 252 -22.69 11.70 -4.16
C ARG A 252 -22.09 10.98 -5.35
N ILE A 253 -21.57 9.79 -5.08
CA ILE A 253 -21.17 8.83 -6.11
C ILE A 253 -22.22 7.72 -6.15
N GLU A 254 -22.86 7.56 -7.30
CA GLU A 254 -23.78 6.45 -7.59
C GLU A 254 -23.06 5.45 -8.50
N VAL A 255 -22.91 4.20 -8.06
CA VAL A 255 -22.40 3.13 -8.93
C VAL A 255 -23.56 2.59 -9.76
N CYS A 256 -23.57 2.89 -11.05
CA CYS A 256 -24.67 2.53 -11.96
C CYS A 256 -24.49 1.16 -12.63
N GLN A 257 -23.25 0.67 -12.75
CA GLN A 257 -22.94 -0.65 -13.33
C GLN A 257 -21.77 -1.34 -12.63
N ARG A 258 -21.84 -2.67 -12.57
CA ARG A 258 -20.98 -3.57 -11.77
C ARG A 258 -20.56 -4.81 -12.58
N ARG A 259 -19.32 -4.82 -13.09
CA ARG A 259 -18.82 -5.97 -13.87
C ARG A 259 -18.73 -7.25 -13.07
N ASP A 260 -18.37 -7.16 -11.79
CA ASP A 260 -18.37 -8.30 -10.86
C ASP A 260 -19.77 -8.90 -10.63
N ARG A 261 -20.83 -8.20 -11.04
CA ARG A 261 -22.22 -8.65 -10.98
C ARG A 261 -22.82 -8.94 -12.36
N GLY A 262 -21.99 -8.98 -13.40
CA GLY A 262 -22.39 -9.36 -14.77
C GLY A 262 -22.70 -8.21 -15.72
N ASP A 263 -22.57 -6.94 -15.29
CA ASP A 263 -22.71 -5.80 -16.20
C ASP A 263 -21.53 -5.69 -17.18
N PRO A 264 -21.71 -5.06 -18.35
CA PRO A 264 -20.65 -4.97 -19.36
C PRO A 264 -19.45 -4.11 -18.92
N HIS A 265 -19.68 -3.12 -18.05
CA HIS A 265 -18.64 -2.19 -17.59
C HIS A 265 -18.90 -1.73 -16.15
N TRP A 266 -17.92 -1.05 -15.56
CA TRP A 266 -18.11 -0.26 -14.35
C TRP A 266 -18.59 1.12 -14.74
N ALA A 267 -19.59 1.66 -14.03
CA ALA A 267 -20.04 3.03 -14.26
C ALA A 267 -20.31 3.74 -12.94
N TRP A 268 -19.84 4.98 -12.86
CA TRP A 268 -20.11 5.89 -11.77
C TRP A 268 -20.79 7.14 -12.29
N ARG A 269 -21.79 7.62 -11.56
CA ARG A 269 -22.42 8.92 -11.76
C ARG A 269 -22.13 9.82 -10.58
N PHE A 270 -21.76 11.05 -10.88
CA PHE A 270 -21.34 12.06 -9.90
C PHE A 270 -22.39 13.16 -9.81
N ARG A 271 -22.84 13.50 -8.60
CA ARG A 271 -23.87 14.51 -8.33
C ARG A 271 -23.54 15.36 -7.11
#